data_AF-A0A6J6Y809-F1
#
_entry.id   AF-A0A6J6Y809-F1
#
_cell.length_a   1.000
_cell.length_b   1.000
_cell.length_c   1.000
_cell.angle_alpha   90.00
_cell.angle_beta   90.00
_cell.angle_gamma   90.00
#
_symmetry.space_group_name_H-M   'P 1'
#
loop_
_entity.id
_entity.type
_entity.pdbx_description
1 polymer ?
#
loop_
_entity_poly.entity_id
_entity_poly.type
_entity_poly.pdbx_seq_one_letter_code
_entity_poly.pdbx_strand_id
1 'polypeptide(L)'
;MAFSPSVVFVVLLSALLWLLTAAISGGSTRAAGLGFAGAISATAAAVVLNMPWITRYLSHDGWSAIVGAPTHSPENLGLWDVLRFGIGPAALGGLIVLLYVPLLVAPLVSKNSRFIWASRAAILSIVSIALAVLNSGNHLPLRLPETGILLAPVASCMAIGAAIIVMAFGIDVRGGRFGWRQPLALLSLVTLPLGLLPVAAASSNGHWEQPSITLAQQMKELLGDTSQGDYRVLVIGDPRLVTSDQHLYDDGLAYAVVQNGDMTMLNQVSSMADDADNLIRPLLDAVAMGSTNRVGRLMAPLGIRYIVIPLLDRVRSTSNSPLPLPFGLREAFAEQLDLHNVYGPSSMMIFENSQWIPLTGMLSAAAAQQSSEGGSEALVATELTGSLTALNGTTSWSSPTQELPAGRFHLGVPFDSRWTLSIDGQSIKPQASFGTVMHYETGVGGTAQLNYSNPVSRYLWIIMQLLLWASVVVGILQPNLRRRQVRLKFAAAEMQSVVSLSGNNSETVES
;
A
#
# COMPACT_ATOMS: atom_id res chain seq x y z
N MET A 1 -1.23 -9.76 2.07
CA MET A 1 -1.16 -9.40 0.64
C MET A 1 -1.12 -7.89 0.59
N ALA A 2 -0.01 -7.27 0.18
CA ALA A 2 0.05 -5.82 -0.01
C ALA A 2 -0.40 -5.52 -1.45
N PHE A 3 -1.69 -5.26 -1.62
CA PHE A 3 -2.24 -4.75 -2.87
C PHE A 3 -2.11 -3.23 -2.80
N SER A 4 -1.26 -2.61 -3.62
CA SER A 4 -1.31 -1.16 -3.79
C SER A 4 -2.62 -0.84 -4.52
N PRO A 5 -3.56 -0.10 -3.90
CA PRO A 5 -4.90 0.11 -4.47
C PRO A 5 -4.84 0.86 -5.81
N SER A 6 -3.79 1.67 -5.99
CA SER A 6 -3.48 2.38 -7.23
C SER A 6 -3.33 1.47 -8.45
N VAL A 7 -2.99 0.19 -8.25
CA VAL A 7 -2.85 -0.79 -9.34
C VAL A 7 -4.16 -0.97 -10.11
N VAL A 8 -5.32 -0.90 -9.43
CA VAL A 8 -6.64 -0.95 -10.11
C VAL A 8 -6.73 0.15 -11.16
N PHE A 9 -6.39 1.37 -10.75
CA PHE A 9 -6.45 2.54 -11.63
C PHE A 9 -5.52 2.36 -12.82
N VAL A 10 -4.27 1.95 -12.59
CA VAL A 10 -3.26 1.77 -13.64
C VAL A 10 -3.65 0.68 -14.63
N VAL A 11 -4.21 -0.44 -14.16
CA VAL A 11 -4.66 -1.54 -15.01
C VAL A 11 -5.85 -1.10 -15.88
N LEU A 12 -6.84 -0.42 -15.30
CA LEU A 12 -8.00 0.08 -16.04
C LEU A 12 -7.61 1.16 -17.06
N LEU A 13 -6.73 2.08 -16.68
CA LEU A 13 -6.16 3.09 -17.58
C LEU A 13 -5.43 2.43 -18.75
N SER A 14 -4.58 1.45 -18.46
CA SER A 14 -3.83 0.71 -19.48
C SER A 14 -4.78 -0.05 -20.42
N ALA A 15 -5.82 -0.69 -19.90
CA ALA A 15 -6.82 -1.40 -20.69
C ALA A 15 -7.64 -0.45 -21.58
N LEU A 16 -8.01 0.72 -21.07
CA LEU A 16 -8.71 1.76 -21.83
C LEU A 16 -7.83 2.29 -22.98
N LEU A 17 -6.58 2.63 -22.70
CA LEU A 17 -5.63 3.09 -23.71
C LEU A 17 -5.36 2.02 -24.76
N TRP A 18 -5.32 0.75 -24.35
CA TRP A 18 -5.19 -0.37 -25.26
C TRP A 18 -6.40 -0.50 -26.19
N LEU A 19 -7.62 -0.32 -25.67
CA LEU A 19 -8.85 -0.28 -26.46
C LEU A 19 -8.80 0.85 -27.50
N LEU A 20 -8.47 2.07 -27.08
CA LEU A 20 -8.39 3.25 -27.95
C LEU A 20 -7.32 3.07 -29.05
N THR A 21 -6.17 2.53 -28.68
CA THR A 21 -5.07 2.33 -29.64
C THR A 21 -5.41 1.28 -30.69
N ALA A 22 -6.28 0.32 -30.40
CA ALA A 22 -6.74 -0.66 -31.39
C ALA A 22 -7.45 -0.01 -32.58
N ALA A 23 -8.19 1.09 -32.35
CA ALA A 23 -8.85 1.84 -33.41
C ALA A 23 -7.84 2.57 -34.32
N ILE A 24 -6.74 3.08 -33.76
CA ILE A 24 -5.70 3.84 -34.48
C ILE A 24 -4.77 2.91 -35.27
N SER A 25 -4.40 1.77 -34.67
CA SER A 25 -3.37 0.85 -35.21
C SER A 25 -3.91 -0.17 -36.22
N GLY A 26 -5.21 -0.13 -36.56
CA GLY A 26 -5.85 -1.10 -37.46
C GLY A 26 -6.01 -2.50 -36.86
N GLY A 27 -5.99 -2.62 -35.52
CA GLY A 27 -6.18 -3.89 -34.82
C GLY A 27 -7.65 -4.31 -34.74
N SER A 28 -7.90 -5.58 -34.42
CA SER A 28 -9.27 -6.06 -34.18
C SER A 28 -9.88 -5.35 -32.97
N THR A 29 -10.88 -4.50 -33.22
CA THR A 29 -11.67 -3.80 -32.18
C THR A 29 -12.41 -4.79 -31.29
N ARG A 30 -12.85 -5.93 -31.84
CA ARG A 30 -13.46 -7.02 -31.08
C ARG A 30 -12.47 -7.64 -30.09
N ALA A 31 -11.25 -7.93 -30.50
CA ALA A 31 -10.23 -8.49 -29.61
C ALA A 31 -9.84 -7.49 -28.52
N ALA A 32 -9.73 -6.20 -28.86
CA ALA A 32 -9.46 -5.14 -27.90
C ALA A 32 -10.62 -4.96 -26.90
N GLY A 33 -11.86 -4.99 -27.37
CA GLY A 33 -13.06 -4.92 -26.53
C GLY A 33 -13.17 -6.12 -25.58
N LEU A 34 -12.85 -7.33 -26.03
CA LEU A 34 -12.79 -8.51 -25.16
C LEU A 34 -11.68 -8.38 -24.11
N GLY A 35 -10.51 -7.84 -24.48
CA GLY A 35 -9.42 -7.56 -23.52
C GLY A 35 -9.84 -6.55 -22.45
N PHE A 36 -10.51 -5.47 -22.85
CA PHE A 36 -11.03 -4.45 -21.94
C PHE A 36 -12.12 -5.01 -21.00
N ALA A 37 -13.08 -5.77 -21.54
CA ALA A 37 -14.09 -6.46 -20.73
C ALA A 37 -13.45 -7.49 -19.76
N GLY A 38 -12.37 -8.15 -20.19
CA GLY A 38 -11.56 -9.00 -19.34
C GLY A 38 -10.91 -8.24 -18.18
N ALA A 39 -10.33 -7.07 -18.45
CA ALA A 39 -9.73 -6.23 -17.40
C ALA A 39 -10.77 -5.71 -16.39
N ILE A 40 -11.95 -5.28 -16.86
CA ILE A 40 -13.05 -4.87 -15.99
C ILE A 40 -13.54 -6.03 -15.14
N SER A 41 -13.79 -7.20 -15.74
CA SER A 41 -14.28 -8.37 -14.99
C SER A 41 -13.26 -8.89 -13.98
N ALA A 42 -11.97 -8.89 -14.32
CA ALA A 42 -10.89 -9.21 -13.37
C ALA A 42 -10.83 -8.21 -12.22
N THR A 43 -10.99 -6.91 -12.51
CA THR A 43 -11.04 -5.87 -11.47
C THR A 43 -12.25 -6.04 -10.55
N ALA A 44 -13.44 -6.27 -11.11
CA ALA A 44 -14.65 -6.52 -10.33
C ALA A 44 -14.52 -7.78 -9.46
N ALA A 45 -13.94 -8.85 -10.00
CA ALA A 45 -13.66 -10.07 -9.23
C ALA A 45 -12.66 -9.80 -8.09
N ALA A 46 -11.60 -9.01 -8.34
CA ALA A 46 -10.65 -8.62 -7.31
C ALA A 46 -11.32 -7.79 -6.20
N VAL A 47 -12.19 -6.84 -6.55
CA VAL A 47 -12.99 -6.07 -5.58
C VAL A 47 -13.82 -6.99 -4.69
N VAL A 48 -14.54 -7.95 -5.28
CA VAL A 48 -15.38 -8.91 -4.54
C VAL A 48 -14.54 -9.82 -3.64
N LEU A 49 -13.39 -10.31 -4.10
CA LEU A 49 -12.49 -11.18 -3.34
C LEU A 49 -11.83 -10.46 -2.15
N ASN A 50 -11.77 -9.13 -2.19
CA ASN A 50 -11.21 -8.29 -1.13
C ASN A 50 -12.28 -7.67 -0.23
N MET A 51 -13.57 -8.01 -0.38
CA MET A 51 -14.57 -7.65 0.63
C MET A 51 -14.28 -8.38 1.97
N PRO A 52 -14.49 -7.74 3.14
CA PRO A 52 -15.06 -6.40 3.31
C PRO A 52 -14.02 -5.27 3.21
N TRP A 53 -12.72 -5.56 3.16
CA TRP A 53 -11.62 -4.57 3.24
C TRP A 53 -11.73 -3.42 2.23
N ILE A 54 -12.35 -3.67 1.06
CA ILE A 54 -12.57 -2.62 0.07
C ILE A 54 -13.46 -1.46 0.58
N THR A 55 -14.23 -1.65 1.65
CA THR A 55 -15.07 -0.58 2.22
C THR A 55 -14.25 0.59 2.76
N ARG A 56 -12.97 0.38 3.12
CA ARG A 56 -12.04 1.48 3.48
C ARG A 56 -11.96 2.53 2.37
N TYR A 57 -12.00 2.14 1.11
CA TYR A 57 -11.92 3.07 -0.02
C TYR A 57 -13.23 3.79 -0.34
N LEU A 58 -14.33 3.45 0.36
CA LEU A 58 -15.62 4.14 0.25
C LEU A 58 -15.76 5.29 1.26
N SER A 59 -14.80 5.43 2.19
CA SER A 59 -14.73 6.52 3.17
C SER A 59 -14.44 7.87 2.51
N HIS A 60 -14.58 8.96 3.28
CA HIS A 60 -14.42 10.34 2.78
C HIS A 60 -13.04 10.61 2.16
N ASP A 61 -12.00 10.00 2.72
CA ASP A 61 -10.61 10.07 2.26
C ASP A 61 -10.23 8.89 1.33
N GLY A 62 -11.19 8.05 0.93
CA GLY A 62 -10.97 6.84 0.16
C GLY A 62 -10.24 7.04 -1.18
N TRP A 63 -10.45 8.19 -1.85
CA TRP A 63 -9.68 8.53 -3.06
C TRP A 63 -8.20 8.77 -2.76
N SER A 64 -7.91 9.45 -1.64
CA SER A 64 -6.53 9.67 -1.19
C SER A 64 -5.86 8.35 -0.79
N ALA A 65 -6.60 7.39 -0.22
CA ALA A 65 -6.09 6.05 0.04
C ALA A 65 -5.76 5.26 -1.24
N ILE A 66 -6.36 5.60 -2.39
CA ILE A 66 -6.03 4.97 -3.69
C ILE A 66 -4.86 5.66 -4.37
N VAL A 67 -4.83 6.98 -4.33
CA VAL A 67 -3.98 7.81 -5.20
C VAL A 67 -2.75 8.34 -4.47
N GLY A 68 -2.77 8.32 -3.14
CA GLY A 68 -1.82 9.01 -2.28
C GLY A 68 -2.45 10.27 -1.67
N ALA A 69 -1.99 10.59 -0.46
CA ALA A 69 -2.33 11.83 0.23
C ALA A 69 -1.79 13.06 -0.53
N PRO A 70 -2.51 14.20 -0.51
CA PRO A 70 -2.00 15.44 -1.08
C PRO A 70 -0.78 15.90 -0.27
N THR A 71 0.27 16.31 -0.96
CA THR A 71 1.50 16.79 -0.34
C THR A 71 1.50 18.31 -0.22
N HIS A 72 2.19 18.84 0.80
CA HIS A 72 2.37 20.28 0.98
C HIS A 72 3.02 20.96 -0.23
N SER A 73 3.92 20.27 -0.91
CA SER A 73 4.56 20.76 -2.13
C SER A 73 4.50 19.71 -3.24
N PRO A 74 4.19 20.13 -4.48
CA PRO A 74 4.21 19.24 -5.64
C PRO A 74 5.64 18.75 -5.91
N GLU A 75 5.73 17.62 -6.58
CA GLU A 75 7.02 17.03 -6.96
C GLU A 75 7.76 17.87 -8.00
N ASN A 76 7.01 18.54 -8.90
CA ASN A 76 7.51 19.39 -9.97
C ASN A 76 8.64 18.75 -10.79
N LEU A 77 8.43 17.50 -11.23
CA LEU A 77 9.42 16.77 -12.01
C LEU A 77 9.44 17.29 -13.45
N GLY A 78 10.64 17.59 -13.96
CA GLY A 78 10.81 17.93 -15.36
C GLY A 78 10.63 16.70 -16.27
N LEU A 79 10.41 16.93 -17.57
CA LEU A 79 10.35 15.85 -18.57
C LEU A 79 11.61 14.97 -18.52
N TRP A 80 12.77 15.57 -18.32
CA TRP A 80 14.03 14.83 -18.22
C TRP A 80 14.07 13.90 -17.00
N ASP A 81 13.55 14.35 -15.84
CA ASP A 81 13.45 13.55 -14.62
C ASP A 81 12.51 12.38 -14.80
N VAL A 82 11.36 12.61 -15.45
CA VAL A 82 10.38 11.57 -15.73
C VAL A 82 10.95 10.54 -16.72
N LEU A 83 11.60 10.98 -17.80
CA LEU A 83 12.19 10.08 -18.80
C LEU A 83 13.30 9.20 -18.21
N ARG A 84 14.12 9.76 -17.32
CA ARG A 84 15.22 9.00 -16.67
C ARG A 84 14.78 8.15 -15.48
N PHE A 85 13.47 8.07 -15.19
CA PHE A 85 12.94 7.48 -13.95
C PHE A 85 13.59 8.07 -12.68
N GLY A 86 13.87 9.37 -12.69
CA GLY A 86 14.54 10.12 -11.63
C GLY A 86 13.65 10.42 -10.42
N ILE A 87 12.84 9.45 -10.00
CA ILE A 87 11.94 9.50 -8.85
C ILE A 87 12.59 8.95 -7.56
N GLY A 88 13.87 8.59 -7.63
CA GLY A 88 14.68 8.06 -6.53
C GLY A 88 16.19 8.12 -6.86
N PRO A 89 17.05 7.54 -6.01
CA PRO A 89 18.46 7.44 -6.29
C PRO A 89 18.65 6.51 -7.48
N ALA A 90 19.22 7.03 -8.57
CA ALA A 90 19.54 6.25 -9.74
C ALA A 90 20.90 6.70 -10.30
N ALA A 91 21.95 5.95 -9.97
CA ALA A 91 23.23 6.10 -10.64
C ALA A 91 23.06 5.80 -12.14
N LEU A 92 23.66 6.64 -12.99
CA LEU A 92 23.62 6.49 -14.45
C LEU A 92 22.20 6.56 -15.07
N GLY A 93 21.19 7.07 -14.35
CA GLY A 93 19.80 7.12 -14.82
C GLY A 93 19.62 7.75 -16.21
N GLY A 94 20.50 8.66 -16.64
CA GLY A 94 20.48 9.22 -17.99
C GLY A 94 20.60 8.19 -19.12
N LEU A 95 21.25 7.04 -18.91
CA LEU A 95 21.36 6.00 -19.92
C LEU A 95 20.04 5.25 -20.15
N ILE A 96 19.13 5.20 -19.17
CA ILE A 96 17.85 4.50 -19.32
C ILE A 96 17.00 5.11 -20.44
N VAL A 97 17.22 6.39 -20.76
CA VAL A 97 16.56 7.11 -21.85
C VAL A 97 16.85 6.45 -23.20
N LEU A 98 17.97 5.74 -23.34
CA LEU A 98 18.29 4.97 -24.55
C LEU A 98 17.28 3.84 -24.81
N LEU A 99 16.56 3.34 -23.80
CA LEU A 99 15.51 2.34 -23.95
C LEU A 99 14.23 2.90 -24.62
N TYR A 100 14.07 4.22 -24.73
CA TYR A 100 13.01 4.79 -25.57
C TYR A 100 13.28 4.61 -27.06
N VAL A 101 14.55 4.51 -27.47
CA VAL A 101 14.90 4.28 -28.88
C VAL A 101 14.25 3.01 -29.42
N PRO A 102 14.44 1.80 -28.83
CA PRO A 102 13.75 0.60 -29.29
C PRO A 102 12.24 0.69 -29.20
N LEU A 103 11.69 1.37 -28.19
CA LEU A 103 10.25 1.58 -28.09
C LEU A 103 9.69 2.37 -29.28
N LEU A 104 10.34 3.47 -29.67
CA LEU A 104 9.89 4.35 -30.74
C LEU A 104 10.26 3.82 -32.14
N VAL A 105 11.35 3.06 -32.25
CA VAL A 105 11.81 2.42 -33.49
C VAL A 105 10.97 1.19 -33.84
N ALA A 106 10.47 0.45 -32.84
CA ALA A 106 9.65 -0.75 -33.04
C ALA A 106 8.48 -0.56 -34.03
N PRO A 107 7.61 0.47 -33.90
CA PRO A 107 6.51 0.68 -34.84
C PRO A 107 6.97 1.09 -36.25
N LEU A 108 8.14 1.70 -36.41
CA LEU A 108 8.65 2.12 -37.72
C LEU A 108 9.15 0.95 -38.57
N VAL A 109 9.67 -0.07 -37.90
CA VAL A 109 10.36 -1.20 -38.54
C VAL A 109 9.47 -2.42 -38.70
N SER A 110 8.61 -2.68 -37.70
CA SER A 110 7.78 -3.89 -37.62
C SER A 110 6.63 -3.92 -38.63
N LYS A 111 6.16 -5.13 -38.95
CA LYS A 111 5.01 -5.37 -39.84
C LYS A 111 3.93 -6.24 -39.18
N ASN A 112 2.71 -6.14 -39.70
CA ASN A 112 1.54 -6.96 -39.32
C ASN A 112 1.20 -6.84 -37.83
N SER A 113 0.99 -7.97 -37.15
CA SER A 113 0.66 -8.01 -35.72
C SER A 113 1.69 -7.30 -34.84
N ARG A 114 2.97 -7.33 -35.20
CA ARG A 114 4.05 -6.67 -34.43
C ARG A 114 3.93 -5.14 -34.48
N PHE A 115 3.49 -4.58 -35.60
CA PHE A 115 3.21 -3.15 -35.71
C PHE A 115 2.11 -2.73 -34.73
N ILE A 116 1.06 -3.54 -34.62
CA ILE A 116 -0.05 -3.30 -33.69
C ILE A 116 0.46 -3.31 -32.24
N TRP A 117 1.27 -4.30 -31.86
CA TRP A 117 1.83 -4.36 -30.50
C TRP A 117 2.83 -3.23 -30.21
N ALA A 118 3.66 -2.87 -31.17
CA ALA A 118 4.64 -1.79 -31.03
C ALA A 118 3.98 -0.43 -30.89
N SER A 119 2.98 -0.14 -31.72
CA SER A 119 2.20 1.10 -31.64
C SER A 119 1.44 1.22 -30.32
N ARG A 120 0.87 0.12 -29.81
CA ARG A 120 0.25 0.06 -28.47
C ARG A 120 1.22 0.40 -27.35
N ALA A 121 2.40 -0.22 -27.34
CA ALA A 121 3.41 0.06 -26.33
C ALA A 121 3.91 1.52 -26.40
N ALA A 122 4.13 2.05 -27.61
CA ALA A 122 4.56 3.43 -27.79
C ALA A 122 3.51 4.44 -27.32
N ILE A 123 2.24 4.28 -27.72
CA ILE A 123 1.15 5.19 -27.33
C ILE A 123 0.89 5.12 -25.82
N LEU A 124 0.83 3.91 -25.24
CA LEU A 124 0.63 3.74 -23.80
C LEU A 124 1.75 4.43 -23.00
N SER A 125 3.01 4.25 -23.42
CA SER A 125 4.16 4.91 -22.80
C SER A 125 4.10 6.44 -22.90
N ILE A 126 3.80 6.99 -24.08
CA ILE A 126 3.69 8.44 -24.29
C ILE A 126 2.60 9.04 -23.40
N VAL A 127 1.42 8.41 -23.33
CA VAL A 127 0.32 8.89 -22.49
C VAL A 127 0.69 8.78 -21.01
N SER A 128 1.27 7.67 -20.56
CA SER A 128 1.73 7.51 -19.18
C SER A 128 2.78 8.55 -18.78
N ILE A 129 3.73 8.88 -19.66
CA ILE A 129 4.73 9.94 -19.42
C ILE A 129 4.05 11.31 -19.34
N ALA A 130 3.13 11.61 -20.26
CA ALA A 130 2.40 12.88 -20.23
C ALA A 130 1.60 13.03 -18.92
N LEU A 131 0.91 11.98 -18.50
CA LEU A 131 0.18 11.95 -17.23
C LEU A 131 1.14 12.08 -16.03
N ALA A 132 2.29 11.41 -16.04
CA ALA A 132 3.31 11.52 -14.99
C ALA A 132 3.84 12.97 -14.85
N VAL A 133 4.19 13.64 -15.96
CA VAL A 133 4.64 15.03 -15.95
C VAL A 133 3.53 15.95 -15.43
N LEU A 134 2.32 15.84 -15.97
CA LEU A 134 1.19 16.70 -15.58
C LEU A 134 0.75 16.48 -14.13
N ASN A 135 0.79 15.24 -13.64
CA ASN A 135 0.49 14.91 -12.25
C ASN A 135 1.56 15.46 -11.29
N SER A 136 2.84 15.32 -11.65
CA SER A 136 3.95 15.78 -10.81
C SER A 136 3.93 17.30 -10.57
N GLY A 137 3.44 18.08 -11.54
CA GLY A 137 3.26 19.53 -11.45
C GLY A 137 1.91 19.95 -10.87
N ASN A 138 1.03 19.01 -10.50
CA ASN A 138 -0.33 19.28 -10.04
C ASN A 138 -1.18 20.09 -11.05
N HIS A 139 -1.00 19.84 -12.36
CA HIS A 139 -1.72 20.54 -13.43
C HIS A 139 -3.05 19.85 -13.83
N LEU A 140 -3.35 18.68 -13.26
CA LEU A 140 -4.54 17.90 -13.59
C LEU A 140 -5.72 18.27 -12.67
N PRO A 141 -6.97 18.26 -13.17
CA PRO A 141 -8.16 18.52 -12.36
C PRO A 141 -8.45 17.39 -11.35
N LEU A 142 -7.90 16.20 -11.58
CA LEU A 142 -8.01 15.02 -10.73
C LEU A 142 -6.61 14.52 -10.40
N ARG A 143 -6.35 14.23 -9.12
CA ARG A 143 -5.10 13.62 -8.67
C ARG A 143 -4.99 12.21 -9.23
N LEU A 144 -3.84 11.89 -9.81
CA LEU A 144 -3.49 10.55 -10.28
C LEU A 144 -2.47 9.92 -9.33
N PRO A 145 -2.35 8.56 -9.33
CA PRO A 145 -1.42 7.88 -8.45
C PRO A 145 -0.01 8.45 -8.52
N GLU A 146 0.77 8.21 -7.46
CA GLU A 146 2.17 8.63 -7.39
C GLU A 146 2.92 8.41 -8.70
N THR A 147 3.80 9.36 -9.04
CA THR A 147 4.48 9.39 -10.34
C THR A 147 5.20 8.07 -10.64
N GLY A 148 5.77 7.41 -9.63
CA GLY A 148 6.40 6.10 -9.80
C GLY A 148 5.45 4.98 -10.22
N ILE A 149 4.22 5.00 -9.74
CA ILE A 149 3.17 4.04 -10.13
C ILE A 149 2.74 4.29 -11.58
N LEU A 150 2.61 5.56 -12.00
CA LEU A 150 2.30 5.92 -13.37
C LEU A 150 3.41 5.56 -14.37
N LEU A 151 4.66 5.47 -13.91
CA LEU A 151 5.81 5.07 -14.70
C LEU A 151 5.97 3.53 -14.83
N ALA A 152 5.31 2.72 -13.99
CA ALA A 152 5.39 1.26 -14.10
C ALA A 152 4.90 0.71 -15.47
N PRO A 153 3.80 1.21 -16.06
CA PRO A 153 3.43 0.89 -17.45
C PRO A 153 4.48 1.30 -18.48
N VAL A 154 5.18 2.41 -18.28
CA VAL A 154 6.25 2.89 -19.19
C VAL A 154 7.39 1.87 -19.23
N ALA A 155 7.85 1.41 -18.08
CA ALA A 155 8.88 0.36 -17.99
C ALA A 155 8.43 -0.94 -18.68
N SER A 156 7.16 -1.34 -18.48
CA SER A 156 6.57 -2.50 -19.15
C SER A 156 6.54 -2.32 -20.68
N CYS A 157 6.19 -1.13 -21.16
CA CYS A 157 6.19 -0.79 -22.59
C CYS A 157 7.58 -0.79 -23.19
N MET A 158 8.60 -0.29 -22.48
CA MET A 158 10.00 -0.37 -22.92
C MET A 158 10.43 -1.82 -23.14
N ALA A 159 10.09 -2.72 -22.21
CA ALA A 159 10.39 -4.15 -22.34
C ALA A 159 9.70 -4.76 -23.56
N ILE A 160 8.42 -4.41 -23.80
CA ILE A 160 7.68 -4.83 -25.00
C ILE A 160 8.37 -4.29 -26.27
N GLY A 161 8.75 -3.02 -26.30
CA GLY A 161 9.46 -2.41 -27.43
C GLY A 161 10.79 -3.11 -27.74
N ALA A 162 11.59 -3.39 -26.71
CA ALA A 162 12.83 -4.15 -26.82
C ALA A 162 12.61 -5.54 -27.41
N ALA A 163 11.63 -6.29 -26.89
CA ALA A 163 11.30 -7.62 -27.40
C ALA A 163 10.84 -7.58 -28.87
N ILE A 164 10.03 -6.59 -29.24
CA ILE A 164 9.56 -6.43 -30.62
C ILE A 164 10.71 -6.06 -31.55
N ILE A 165 11.66 -5.21 -31.14
CA ILE A 165 12.82 -4.87 -31.97
C ILE A 165 13.66 -6.10 -32.30
N VAL A 166 13.97 -6.92 -31.28
CA VAL A 166 14.74 -8.15 -31.48
C VAL A 166 14.01 -9.10 -32.45
N MET A 167 12.69 -9.26 -32.27
CA MET A 167 11.87 -10.10 -33.14
C MET A 167 11.73 -9.54 -34.56
N ALA A 168 11.50 -8.23 -34.70
CA ALA A 168 11.34 -7.56 -35.99
C ALA A 168 12.65 -7.54 -36.79
N PHE A 169 13.80 -7.41 -36.13
CA PHE A 169 15.09 -7.49 -36.82
C PHE A 169 15.26 -8.84 -37.54
N GLY A 170 14.96 -9.94 -36.86
CA GLY A 170 15.10 -11.29 -37.42
C GLY A 170 14.12 -11.59 -38.56
N ILE A 171 12.86 -11.15 -38.42
CA ILE A 171 11.78 -11.57 -39.34
C ILE A 171 11.44 -10.50 -40.39
N ASP A 172 11.40 -9.21 -40.01
CA ASP A 172 10.93 -8.13 -40.87
C ASP A 172 12.04 -7.36 -41.60
N VAL A 173 13.26 -7.36 -41.04
CA VAL A 173 14.38 -6.52 -41.51
C VAL A 173 15.43 -7.34 -42.27
N ARG A 174 15.86 -8.47 -41.71
CA ARG A 174 16.94 -9.29 -42.26
C ARG A 174 16.62 -9.92 -43.62
N GLY A 175 15.33 -10.18 -43.90
CA GLY A 175 14.86 -10.71 -45.19
C GLY A 175 14.45 -9.65 -46.22
N GLY A 176 14.59 -8.35 -45.92
CA GLY A 176 14.19 -7.25 -46.79
C GLY A 176 15.33 -6.69 -47.67
N ARG A 177 14.98 -5.89 -48.68
CA ARG A 177 15.95 -5.11 -49.47
C ARG A 177 16.64 -4.07 -48.56
N PHE A 178 17.94 -3.81 -48.80
CA PHE A 178 18.69 -2.80 -48.06
C PHE A 178 18.00 -1.43 -48.16
N GLY A 179 17.69 -0.83 -47.00
CA GLY A 179 16.92 0.41 -46.91
C GLY A 179 16.96 0.98 -45.49
N TRP A 180 16.40 2.17 -45.28
CA TRP A 180 16.53 2.97 -44.05
C TRP A 180 16.12 2.24 -42.75
N ARG A 181 15.32 1.17 -42.83
CA ARG A 181 14.91 0.34 -41.67
C ARG A 181 16.06 -0.47 -41.07
N GLN A 182 17.03 -0.89 -41.88
CA GLN A 182 18.17 -1.70 -41.42
C GLN A 182 19.11 -0.93 -40.49
N PRO A 183 19.63 0.27 -40.85
CA PRO A 183 20.48 1.03 -39.93
C PRO A 183 19.71 1.47 -38.68
N LEU A 184 18.43 1.80 -38.81
CA LEU A 184 17.59 2.22 -37.68
C LEU A 184 17.33 1.06 -36.69
N ALA A 185 17.06 -0.14 -37.19
CA ALA A 185 16.94 -1.34 -36.34
C ALA A 185 18.28 -1.74 -35.68
N LEU A 186 19.40 -1.61 -36.40
CA LEU A 186 20.73 -1.86 -35.84
C LEU A 186 21.09 -0.86 -34.73
N LEU A 187 20.86 0.43 -34.96
CA LEU A 187 21.07 1.47 -33.94
C LEU A 187 20.24 1.17 -32.69
N SER A 188 18.97 0.81 -32.88
CA SER A 188 18.09 0.42 -31.79
C SER A 188 18.55 -0.82 -31.01
N LEU A 189 19.21 -1.78 -31.66
CA LEU A 189 19.79 -2.94 -30.99
C LEU A 189 21.03 -2.56 -30.17
N VAL A 190 21.83 -1.59 -30.64
CA VAL A 190 23.01 -1.08 -29.91
C VAL A 190 22.60 -0.30 -28.66
N THR A 191 21.47 0.41 -28.68
CA THR A 191 20.97 1.16 -27.52
C THR A 191 20.49 0.28 -26.37
N LEU A 192 20.06 -0.96 -26.65
CA LEU A 192 19.55 -1.89 -25.63
C LEU A 192 20.58 -2.20 -24.52
N PRO A 193 21.79 -2.73 -24.81
CA PRO A 193 22.76 -3.02 -23.77
C PRO A 193 23.18 -1.77 -23.01
N LEU A 194 23.31 -0.62 -23.68
CA LEU A 194 23.66 0.65 -23.03
C LEU A 194 22.57 1.12 -22.06
N GLY A 195 21.30 1.03 -22.46
CA GLY A 195 20.16 1.42 -21.62
C GLY A 195 19.88 0.46 -20.46
N LEU A 196 20.37 -0.78 -20.53
CA LEU A 196 20.28 -1.76 -19.44
C LEU A 196 21.39 -1.62 -18.39
N LEU A 197 22.46 -0.87 -18.68
CA LEU A 197 23.57 -0.68 -17.73
C LEU A 197 23.13 -0.13 -16.36
N PRO A 198 22.26 0.89 -16.25
CA PRO A 198 21.81 1.38 -14.95
C PRO A 198 21.05 0.32 -14.15
N VAL A 199 20.21 -0.48 -14.83
CA VAL A 199 19.45 -1.57 -14.19
C VAL A 199 20.40 -2.65 -13.67
N ALA A 200 21.40 -3.03 -14.46
CA ALA A 200 22.42 -3.99 -14.05
C ALA A 200 23.25 -3.47 -12.86
N ALA A 201 23.65 -2.20 -12.90
CA ALA A 201 24.40 -1.54 -11.82
C ALA A 201 23.58 -1.49 -10.52
N ALA A 202 22.33 -1.04 -10.57
CA ALA A 202 21.45 -0.98 -9.40
C ALA A 202 21.16 -2.38 -8.81
N SER A 203 21.12 -3.41 -9.65
CA SER A 203 20.88 -4.79 -9.21
C SER A 203 22.09 -5.48 -8.57
N SER A 204 23.31 -4.95 -8.73
CA SER A 204 24.55 -5.70 -8.46
C SER A 204 24.72 -6.10 -6.99
N ASN A 205 24.21 -5.29 -6.07
CA ASN A 205 24.23 -5.56 -4.64
C ASN A 205 22.88 -6.04 -4.10
N GLY A 206 21.87 -6.21 -4.97
CA GLY A 206 20.50 -6.61 -4.60
C GLY A 206 19.69 -5.55 -3.86
N HIS A 207 20.29 -4.39 -3.53
CA HIS A 207 19.61 -3.33 -2.76
C HIS A 207 18.88 -2.34 -3.66
N TRP A 208 19.10 -2.35 -4.98
CA TRP A 208 18.43 -1.43 -5.93
C TRP A 208 18.58 0.05 -5.53
N GLU A 209 19.77 0.41 -5.05
CA GLU A 209 20.10 1.74 -4.51
C GLU A 209 19.22 2.19 -3.32
N GLN A 210 18.51 1.26 -2.67
CA GLN A 210 17.79 1.53 -1.44
C GLN A 210 18.75 1.61 -0.24
N PRO A 211 18.44 2.49 0.75
CA PRO A 211 19.15 2.52 2.02
C PRO A 211 19.14 1.16 2.72
N SER A 212 20.26 0.83 3.40
CA SER A 212 20.37 -0.41 4.19
C SER A 212 19.49 -0.41 5.45
N ILE A 213 19.07 0.76 5.92
CA ILE A 213 18.17 0.94 7.06
C ILE A 213 17.05 1.86 6.61
N THR A 214 15.82 1.35 6.65
CA THR A 214 14.62 2.13 6.32
C THR A 214 14.20 3.01 7.51
N LEU A 215 13.42 4.07 7.25
CA LEU A 215 12.85 4.90 8.31
C LEU A 215 12.03 4.06 9.31
N ALA A 216 11.20 3.14 8.81
CA ALA A 216 10.40 2.22 9.62
C ALA A 216 11.27 1.33 10.52
N GLN A 217 12.37 0.77 9.98
CA GLN A 217 13.31 -0.03 10.75
C GLN A 217 14.02 0.80 11.82
N GLN A 218 14.50 2.00 11.46
CA GLN A 218 15.18 2.89 12.39
C GLN A 218 14.26 3.31 13.54
N MET A 219 12.98 3.57 13.24
CA MET A 219 11.99 3.90 14.26
C MET A 219 11.74 2.71 15.20
N LYS A 220 11.63 1.49 14.66
CA LYS A 220 11.49 0.27 15.45
C LYS A 220 12.71 -0.01 16.33
N GLU A 221 13.92 0.27 15.85
CA GLU A 221 15.15 0.09 16.62
C GLU A 221 15.25 1.09 17.79
N LEU A 222 14.77 2.32 17.62
CA LEU A 222 14.82 3.37 18.64
C LEU A 222 13.64 3.32 19.62
N LEU A 223 12.45 3.01 19.12
CA LEU A 223 11.16 3.10 19.83
C LEU A 223 10.44 1.74 19.88
N GLY A 224 11.18 0.64 19.81
CA GLY A 224 10.62 -0.72 19.90
C GLY A 224 10.71 -1.35 21.28
N ASP A 225 11.35 -0.69 22.25
CA ASP A 225 11.43 -1.20 23.62
C ASP A 225 10.06 -1.07 24.30
N THR A 226 9.47 -2.21 24.65
CA THR A 226 8.18 -2.34 25.34
C THR A 226 8.32 -2.77 26.80
N SER A 227 9.54 -2.70 27.37
CA SER A 227 9.80 -3.06 28.76
C SER A 227 8.91 -2.35 29.78
N GLN A 228 8.49 -1.12 29.47
CA GLN A 228 7.61 -0.30 30.31
C GLN A 228 6.12 -0.41 29.96
N GLY A 229 5.74 -1.29 29.04
CA GLY A 229 4.38 -1.43 28.54
C GLY A 229 4.23 -1.20 27.05
N ASP A 230 3.13 -1.67 26.50
CA ASP A 230 2.72 -1.31 25.15
C ASP A 230 2.33 0.18 25.08
N TYR A 231 2.66 0.83 23.98
CA TYR A 231 2.34 2.23 23.72
C TYR A 231 2.10 2.49 22.23
N ARG A 232 1.65 3.71 21.95
CA ARG A 232 1.47 4.24 20.61
C ARG A 232 2.46 5.36 20.32
N VAL A 233 2.81 5.46 19.06
CA VAL A 233 3.65 6.49 18.46
C VAL A 233 2.77 7.23 17.46
N LEU A 234 2.62 8.53 17.65
CA LEU A 234 1.98 9.42 16.68
C LEU A 234 3.05 9.88 15.70
N VAL A 235 2.95 9.48 14.44
CA VAL A 235 3.83 9.95 13.38
C VAL A 235 3.10 11.05 12.62
N ILE A 236 3.66 12.25 12.49
CA ILE A 236 3.05 13.37 11.76
C ILE A 236 4.08 14.06 10.88
N GLY A 237 3.77 14.29 9.61
CA GLY A 237 4.70 14.92 8.68
C GLY A 237 4.22 14.90 7.23
N ASP A 238 5.16 15.06 6.30
CA ASP A 238 4.87 14.93 4.87
C ASP A 238 4.34 13.50 4.59
N PRO A 239 3.21 13.34 3.87
CA PRO A 239 2.62 12.04 3.62
C PRO A 239 3.55 11.04 2.91
N ARG A 240 4.59 11.51 2.23
CA ARG A 240 5.62 10.65 1.61
C ARG A 240 6.48 9.92 2.64
N LEU A 241 6.52 10.39 3.89
CA LEU A 241 7.34 9.81 4.97
C LEU A 241 6.51 9.02 6.00
N VAL A 242 5.18 9.17 6.01
CA VAL A 242 4.28 8.54 6.98
C VAL A 242 3.78 7.21 6.42
N THR A 243 4.47 6.08 6.61
CA THR A 243 4.19 4.85 5.84
C THR A 243 3.09 3.90 6.37
N SER A 244 2.36 4.27 7.44
CA SER A 244 1.32 3.42 8.06
C SER A 244 -0.11 3.82 7.60
N ASP A 245 -1.16 3.48 8.35
CA ASP A 245 -2.54 3.94 8.14
C ASP A 245 -2.58 5.48 8.20
N GLN A 246 -2.44 6.12 7.04
CA GLN A 246 -2.35 7.58 6.91
C GLN A 246 -3.74 8.21 7.03
N HIS A 247 -3.85 9.18 7.92
CA HIS A 247 -4.96 10.11 8.03
C HIS A 247 -4.51 11.49 7.58
N LEU A 248 -5.36 12.16 6.81
CA LEU A 248 -5.05 13.48 6.28
C LEU A 248 -5.19 14.54 7.35
N TYR A 249 -4.17 15.39 7.43
CA TYR A 249 -4.22 16.63 8.19
C TYR A 249 -4.16 17.82 7.24
N ASP A 250 -4.47 19.01 7.76
CA ASP A 250 -4.45 20.23 6.98
C ASP A 250 -3.03 20.58 6.49
N ASP A 251 -2.93 21.51 5.53
CA ASP A 251 -1.66 21.95 4.93
C ASP A 251 -0.80 20.86 4.27
N GLY A 252 -1.42 19.77 3.80
CA GLY A 252 -0.71 18.70 3.09
C GLY A 252 0.18 17.86 4.01
N LEU A 253 -0.17 17.79 5.30
CA LEU A 253 0.36 16.85 6.27
C LEU A 253 -0.47 15.58 6.32
N ALA A 254 0.15 14.49 6.73
CA ALA A 254 -0.55 13.30 7.17
C ALA A 254 -0.04 12.90 8.56
N TYR A 255 -0.89 12.20 9.29
CA TYR A 255 -0.52 11.56 10.53
C TYR A 255 -0.93 10.10 10.54
N ALA A 256 -0.26 9.30 11.35
CA ALA A 256 -0.60 7.90 11.57
C ALA A 256 -0.28 7.53 13.02
N VAL A 257 -1.07 6.61 13.58
CA VAL A 257 -0.83 6.08 14.92
C VAL A 257 -0.34 4.65 14.82
N VAL A 258 0.84 4.40 15.37
CA VAL A 258 1.55 3.13 15.25
C VAL A 258 1.83 2.56 16.62
N GLN A 259 1.61 1.27 16.83
CA GLN A 259 1.90 0.62 18.11
C GLN A 259 3.37 0.17 18.18
N ASN A 260 4.04 0.44 19.31
CA ASN A 260 5.39 -0.05 19.63
C ASN A 260 6.43 0.20 18.51
N GLY A 261 6.31 1.32 17.79
CA GLY A 261 7.22 1.69 16.72
C GLY A 261 7.12 0.86 15.42
N ASP A 262 6.14 -0.04 15.28
CA ASP A 262 6.04 -0.98 14.15
C ASP A 262 5.33 -0.42 12.91
N MET A 263 6.07 0.21 11.99
CA MET A 263 5.51 0.77 10.73
C MET A 263 5.46 -0.24 9.58
N THR A 264 5.08 -1.48 9.85
CA THR A 264 5.03 -2.50 8.79
C THR A 264 3.82 -2.32 7.87
N MET A 265 3.91 -2.83 6.64
CA MET A 265 2.80 -2.85 5.68
C MET A 265 1.55 -3.58 6.20
N LEU A 266 1.68 -4.37 7.27
CA LEU A 266 0.55 -5.04 7.92
C LEU A 266 -0.32 -4.05 8.71
N ASN A 267 0.23 -2.90 9.11
CA ASN A 267 -0.44 -1.87 9.91
C ASN A 267 -1.00 -0.72 9.05
N GLN A 268 -1.33 -1.00 7.78
CA GLN A 268 -1.99 -0.06 6.86
C GLN A 268 -3.49 0.09 7.09
N VAL A 269 -4.08 -0.77 7.92
CA VAL A 269 -5.47 -0.65 8.36
C VAL A 269 -5.46 -0.78 9.88
N SER A 270 -5.49 0.36 10.58
CA SER A 270 -5.49 0.34 12.04
C SER A 270 -6.88 0.02 12.58
N SER A 271 -6.93 -0.59 13.77
CA SER A 271 -8.19 -0.82 14.48
C SER A 271 -8.82 0.46 15.03
N MET A 272 -8.13 1.60 14.90
CA MET A 272 -8.53 2.90 15.43
C MET A 272 -8.88 3.88 14.30
N ALA A 273 -8.97 3.42 13.05
CA ALA A 273 -9.09 4.27 11.87
C ALA A 273 -10.30 5.22 11.93
N ASP A 274 -11.44 4.76 12.48
CA ASP A 274 -12.66 5.57 12.59
C ASP A 274 -12.63 6.56 13.79
N ASP A 275 -11.79 6.27 14.81
CA ASP A 275 -11.70 7.07 16.03
C ASP A 275 -10.49 8.02 16.05
N ALA A 276 -9.49 7.78 15.20
CA ALA A 276 -8.29 8.60 15.09
C ALA A 276 -8.64 10.04 14.67
N ASP A 277 -9.51 10.23 13.68
CA ASP A 277 -9.92 11.57 13.24
C ASP A 277 -10.71 12.32 14.33
N ASN A 278 -11.53 11.61 15.12
CA ASN A 278 -12.34 12.25 16.16
C ASN A 278 -11.55 12.55 17.44
N LEU A 279 -10.47 11.81 17.70
CA LEU A 279 -9.70 11.92 18.95
C LEU A 279 -8.36 12.61 18.77
N ILE A 280 -7.67 12.44 17.64
CA ILE A 280 -6.33 12.98 17.40
C ILE A 280 -6.38 14.31 16.68
N ARG A 281 -7.23 14.46 15.65
CA ARG A 281 -7.32 15.72 14.88
C ARG A 281 -7.61 16.94 15.77
N PRO A 282 -8.55 16.91 16.73
CA PRO A 282 -8.76 18.05 17.64
C PRO A 282 -7.55 18.38 18.51
N LEU A 283 -6.72 17.39 18.86
CA LEU A 283 -5.50 17.60 19.64
C LEU A 283 -4.39 18.23 18.79
N LEU A 284 -4.28 17.82 17.52
CA LEU A 284 -3.39 18.45 16.55
C LEU A 284 -3.83 19.90 16.27
N ASP A 285 -5.13 20.14 16.13
CA ASP A 285 -5.70 21.48 15.96
C ASP A 285 -5.38 22.36 17.18
N ALA A 286 -5.46 21.83 18.40
CA ALA A 286 -5.11 22.56 19.61
C ALA A 286 -3.61 22.95 19.67
N VAL A 287 -2.72 22.08 19.19
CA VAL A 287 -1.28 22.38 19.05
C VAL A 287 -1.06 23.44 17.97
N ALA A 288 -1.65 23.26 16.79
CA ALA A 288 -1.50 24.18 15.66
C ALA A 288 -2.02 25.59 15.97
N MET A 289 -3.12 25.69 16.72
CA MET A 289 -3.70 26.97 17.16
C MET A 289 -3.01 27.56 18.40
N GLY A 290 -2.07 26.84 19.04
CA GLY A 290 -1.46 27.25 20.30
C GLY A 290 -2.46 27.39 21.45
N SER A 291 -3.58 26.67 21.41
CA SER A 291 -4.62 26.72 22.45
C SER A 291 -4.29 25.84 23.65
N THR A 292 -3.24 25.02 23.55
CA THR A 292 -2.70 24.21 24.63
C THR A 292 -1.17 24.21 24.62
N ASN A 293 -0.60 24.22 25.82
CA ASN A 293 0.84 23.99 26.05
C ASN A 293 1.07 22.66 26.79
N ARG A 294 0.06 21.79 26.83
CA ARG A 294 0.07 20.50 27.54
C ARG A 294 -0.68 19.42 26.74
N VAL A 295 -0.38 19.29 25.45
CA VAL A 295 -1.03 18.29 24.59
C VAL A 295 -0.65 16.86 25.00
N GLY A 296 0.54 16.64 25.57
CA GLY A 296 0.98 15.32 26.02
C GLY A 296 -0.01 14.67 27.00
N ARG A 297 -0.52 15.44 27.98
CA ARG A 297 -1.55 14.99 28.92
C ARG A 297 -2.87 14.62 28.24
N LEU A 298 -3.24 15.35 27.19
CA LEU A 298 -4.46 15.04 26.42
C LEU A 298 -4.32 13.76 25.59
N MET A 299 -3.12 13.48 25.09
CA MET A 299 -2.81 12.28 24.32
C MET A 299 -2.49 11.06 25.20
N ALA A 300 -2.16 11.26 26.47
CA ALA A 300 -1.73 10.21 27.38
C ALA A 300 -2.76 9.08 27.60
N PRO A 301 -4.08 9.34 27.76
CA PRO A 301 -5.07 8.27 27.88
C PRO A 301 -5.12 7.33 26.67
N LEU A 302 -4.74 7.82 25.49
CA LEU A 302 -4.65 7.04 24.25
C LEU A 302 -3.35 6.23 24.16
N GLY A 303 -2.52 6.23 25.20
CA GLY A 303 -1.25 5.53 25.24
C GLY A 303 -0.20 6.10 24.29
N ILE A 304 -0.34 7.34 23.84
CA ILE A 304 0.65 7.98 22.95
C ILE A 304 1.83 8.42 23.81
N ARG A 305 2.92 7.68 23.68
CA ARG A 305 4.18 7.95 24.37
C ARG A 305 5.11 8.81 23.54
N TYR A 306 5.15 8.60 22.23
CA TYR A 306 6.06 9.33 21.35
C TYR A 306 5.31 10.04 20.24
N ILE A 307 5.81 11.21 19.88
CA ILE A 307 5.41 11.96 18.68
C ILE A 307 6.65 12.06 17.78
N VAL A 308 6.54 11.58 16.55
CA VAL A 308 7.64 11.48 15.61
C VAL A 308 7.33 12.34 14.39
N ILE A 309 8.24 13.25 14.07
CA ILE A 309 8.19 14.07 12.86
C ILE A 309 9.31 13.60 11.92
N PRO A 310 9.00 12.77 10.90
CA PRO A 310 10.00 12.34 9.95
C PRO A 310 10.40 13.51 9.03
N LEU A 311 11.70 13.65 8.78
CA LEU A 311 12.28 14.77 8.03
C LEU A 311 12.80 14.33 6.66
N LEU A 312 13.34 13.11 6.56
CA LEU A 312 13.87 12.55 5.33
C LEU A 312 13.89 11.02 5.32
N ASP A 313 13.73 10.44 4.13
CA ASP A 313 13.73 9.00 3.83
C ASP A 313 15.10 8.46 3.37
N ARG A 314 16.06 9.34 3.05
CA ARG A 314 17.37 9.00 2.45
C ARG A 314 17.28 8.31 1.08
N VAL A 315 16.11 8.33 0.46
CA VAL A 315 15.86 7.83 -0.90
C VAL A 315 15.65 9.03 -1.80
N ARG A 316 14.53 9.73 -1.60
CA ARG A 316 14.13 10.90 -2.37
C ARG A 316 14.57 12.20 -1.71
N SER A 317 14.54 12.21 -0.38
CA SER A 317 14.87 13.35 0.47
C SER A 317 16.19 13.10 1.19
N THR A 318 17.03 14.12 1.22
CA THR A 318 18.39 14.04 1.78
C THR A 318 18.63 15.22 2.70
N SER A 319 19.71 15.21 3.49
CA SER A 319 20.04 16.34 4.36
C SER A 319 20.25 17.65 3.59
N ASN A 320 20.63 17.58 2.32
CA ASN A 320 20.81 18.75 1.45
C ASN A 320 19.51 19.21 0.78
N SER A 321 18.50 18.34 0.74
CA SER A 321 17.20 18.59 0.13
C SER A 321 16.11 17.84 0.92
N PRO A 322 15.79 18.27 2.15
CA PRO A 322 14.74 17.66 2.96
C PRO A 322 13.36 17.98 2.38
N LEU A 323 12.34 17.23 2.79
CA LEU A 323 10.98 17.60 2.44
C LEU A 323 10.55 18.83 3.26
N PRO A 324 9.82 19.79 2.64
CA PRO A 324 9.32 20.94 3.36
C PRO A 324 8.27 20.51 4.39
N LEU A 325 8.38 21.04 5.60
CA LEU A 325 7.34 20.94 6.62
C LEU A 325 6.66 22.31 6.76
N PRO A 326 5.35 22.37 7.07
CA PRO A 326 4.69 23.61 7.41
C PRO A 326 5.43 24.36 8.52
N PHE A 327 5.50 25.68 8.37
CA PHE A 327 6.16 26.55 9.33
C PHE A 327 5.51 26.42 10.71
N GLY A 328 6.32 26.34 11.77
CA GLY A 328 5.83 26.28 13.14
C GLY A 328 5.44 24.89 13.63
N LEU A 329 5.36 23.85 12.78
CA LEU A 329 4.96 22.50 13.23
C LEU A 329 5.90 21.96 14.32
N ARG A 330 7.21 22.09 14.12
CA ARG A 330 8.20 21.58 15.09
C ARG A 330 8.20 22.42 16.34
N GLU A 331 8.11 23.74 16.16
CA GLU A 331 8.09 24.72 17.24
C GLU A 331 6.86 24.51 18.13
N ALA A 332 5.69 24.28 17.55
CA ALA A 332 4.44 24.06 18.28
C ALA A 332 4.48 22.81 19.18
N PHE A 333 5.12 21.73 18.74
CA PHE A 333 5.37 20.55 19.59
C PHE A 333 6.48 20.79 20.62
N ALA A 334 7.51 21.56 20.27
CA ALA A 334 8.59 21.90 21.19
C ALA A 334 8.18 22.87 22.31
N GLU A 335 7.12 23.67 22.11
CA GLU A 335 6.55 24.58 23.11
C GLU A 335 5.68 23.87 24.17
N GLN A 336 5.36 22.60 23.95
CA GLN A 336 4.57 21.82 24.90
C GLN A 336 5.38 21.51 26.16
N LEU A 337 4.82 21.81 27.33
CA LEU A 337 5.47 21.68 28.64
C LEU A 337 5.62 20.23 29.11
N ASP A 338 4.85 19.32 28.52
CA ASP A 338 4.80 17.90 28.87
C ASP A 338 5.45 16.99 27.82
N LEU A 339 6.01 17.57 26.76
CA LEU A 339 6.81 16.87 25.77
C LEU A 339 8.28 17.23 25.93
N HIS A 340 9.16 16.24 25.88
CA HIS A 340 10.61 16.47 25.82
C HIS A 340 11.19 15.90 24.54
N ASN A 341 12.09 16.66 23.92
CA ASN A 341 12.81 16.22 22.73
C ASN A 341 13.82 15.12 23.13
N VAL A 342 13.70 13.96 22.53
CA VAL A 342 14.62 12.84 22.68
C VAL A 342 15.66 12.92 21.57
N TYR A 343 16.93 12.70 21.92
CA TYR A 343 18.00 12.68 20.92
C TYR A 343 17.71 11.60 19.86
N GLY A 344 17.38 12.06 18.65
CA GLY A 344 17.06 11.22 17.50
C GLY A 344 18.08 11.38 16.37
N PRO A 345 18.04 10.50 15.36
CA PRO A 345 18.85 10.61 14.17
C PRO A 345 18.41 11.83 13.33
N SER A 346 19.27 12.32 12.43
CA SER A 346 18.94 13.46 11.56
C SER A 346 17.75 13.24 10.61
N SER A 347 17.25 12.00 10.51
CA SER A 347 16.11 11.59 9.69
C SER A 347 14.75 11.90 10.30
N MET A 348 14.67 12.13 11.62
CA MET A 348 13.41 12.40 12.32
C MET A 348 13.63 13.16 13.63
N MET A 349 12.61 13.89 14.06
CA MET A 349 12.53 14.48 15.39
C MET A 349 11.59 13.65 16.26
N ILE A 350 11.96 13.40 17.51
CA ILE A 350 11.21 12.54 18.42
C ILE A 350 10.92 13.34 19.69
N PHE A 351 9.64 13.47 20.02
CA PHE A 351 9.20 13.98 21.30
C PHE A 351 8.66 12.82 22.14
N GLU A 352 9.10 12.71 23.38
CA GLU A 352 8.51 11.79 24.34
C GLU A 352 7.57 12.56 25.26
N ASN A 353 6.39 11.98 25.46
CA ASN A 353 5.38 12.47 26.36
C ASN A 353 5.74 12.03 27.78
N SER A 354 6.13 12.99 28.61
CA SER A 354 6.47 12.74 30.02
C SER A 354 5.29 12.28 30.88
N GLN A 355 4.06 12.46 30.39
CA GLN A 355 2.81 12.17 31.10
C GLN A 355 2.08 10.94 30.54
N TRP A 356 2.74 10.13 29.70
CA TRP A 356 2.13 8.98 29.06
C TRP A 356 1.64 7.93 30.05
N ILE A 357 0.58 7.22 29.68
CA ILE A 357 0.05 6.05 30.40
C ILE A 357 0.25 4.82 29.49
N PRO A 358 0.70 3.66 30.00
CA PRO A 358 0.73 2.43 29.21
C PRO A 358 -0.63 2.11 28.59
N LEU A 359 -0.62 1.57 27.37
CA LEU A 359 -1.84 1.24 26.64
C LEU A 359 -2.76 0.30 27.44
N THR A 360 -2.14 -0.62 28.19
CA THR A 360 -2.79 -1.47 29.18
C THR A 360 -1.99 -1.39 30.48
N GLY A 361 -2.65 -1.06 31.59
CA GLY A 361 -1.94 -0.86 32.85
C GLY A 361 -2.80 -0.45 34.03
N MET A 362 -2.23 -0.52 35.24
CA MET A 362 -2.83 0.03 36.45
C MET A 362 -2.55 1.53 36.53
N LEU A 363 -3.60 2.34 36.69
CA LEU A 363 -3.45 3.77 36.91
C LEU A 363 -2.78 4.03 38.26
N SER A 364 -1.95 5.08 38.31
CA SER A 364 -1.48 5.63 39.59
C SER A 364 -2.67 6.15 40.42
N ALA A 365 -2.51 6.29 41.74
CA ALA A 365 -3.59 6.78 42.60
C ALA A 365 -4.12 8.16 42.17
N ALA A 366 -3.23 9.04 41.72
CA ALA A 366 -3.59 10.37 41.21
C ALA A 366 -4.38 10.30 39.90
N ALA A 367 -3.88 9.53 38.92
CA ALA A 367 -4.56 9.33 37.65
C ALA A 367 -5.91 8.61 37.83
N ALA A 368 -5.97 7.64 38.73
CA ALA A 368 -7.17 6.91 39.08
C ALA A 368 -8.26 7.84 39.62
N GLN A 369 -7.95 8.73 40.57
CA GLN A 369 -8.94 9.64 41.16
C GLN A 369 -9.60 10.55 40.10
N GLN A 370 -8.79 11.01 39.15
CA GLN A 370 -9.19 11.95 38.10
C GLN A 370 -9.76 11.26 36.85
N SER A 371 -9.62 9.94 36.72
CA SER A 371 -10.12 9.20 35.55
C SER A 371 -11.64 9.24 35.40
N SER A 372 -12.36 9.52 36.49
CA SER A 372 -13.81 9.71 36.52
C SER A 372 -14.24 11.14 36.13
N GLU A 373 -13.35 12.12 36.27
CA GLU A 373 -13.56 13.52 35.90
C GLU A 373 -13.19 13.66 34.42
N GLY A 374 -14.16 13.47 33.54
CA GLY A 374 -13.95 13.62 32.09
C GLY A 374 -13.67 15.07 31.68
N GLY A 375 -13.03 15.26 30.53
CA GLY A 375 -12.82 16.57 29.91
C GLY A 375 -11.35 16.98 29.81
N SER A 376 -11.06 17.83 28.82
CA SER A 376 -9.71 18.32 28.53
C SER A 376 -9.11 19.13 29.68
N GLU A 377 -9.92 19.96 30.36
CA GLU A 377 -9.45 20.79 31.49
C GLU A 377 -9.00 19.95 32.68
N ALA A 378 -9.75 18.92 33.05
CA ALA A 378 -9.41 18.00 34.14
C ALA A 378 -8.12 17.22 33.83
N LEU A 379 -8.00 16.71 32.60
CA LEU A 379 -6.80 16.03 32.12
C LEU A 379 -5.56 16.93 32.16
N VAL A 380 -5.67 18.18 31.71
CA VAL A 380 -4.56 19.13 31.71
C VAL A 380 -4.10 19.47 33.12
N ALA A 381 -4.98 19.46 34.12
CA ALA A 381 -4.65 19.71 35.52
C ALA A 381 -4.03 18.49 36.24
N THR A 382 -4.20 17.28 35.69
CA THR A 382 -3.85 16.03 36.36
C THR A 382 -2.41 15.59 36.08
N GLU A 383 -1.73 15.07 37.09
CA GLU A 383 -0.46 14.35 36.94
C GLU A 383 -0.73 12.88 36.62
N LEU A 384 -0.28 12.40 35.47
CA LEU A 384 -0.61 11.07 34.94
C LEU A 384 0.54 10.05 35.08
N THR A 385 1.67 10.50 35.63
CA THR A 385 2.86 9.67 35.83
C THR A 385 2.65 8.55 36.86
N GLY A 386 3.53 7.55 36.78
CA GLY A 386 3.58 6.44 37.75
C GLY A 386 2.56 5.32 37.52
N SER A 387 1.82 5.34 36.41
CA SER A 387 0.98 4.20 36.00
C SER A 387 1.85 2.99 35.63
N LEU A 388 1.44 1.80 36.05
CA LEU A 388 2.21 0.56 35.88
C LEU A 388 1.63 -0.26 34.74
N THR A 389 2.48 -0.81 33.90
CA THR A 389 2.05 -1.70 32.82
C THR A 389 1.45 -3.01 33.35
N ALA A 390 0.42 -3.50 32.67
CA ALA A 390 -0.21 -4.78 32.96
C ALA A 390 -0.89 -5.35 31.71
N LEU A 391 -0.96 -6.68 31.61
CA LEU A 391 -1.60 -7.41 30.51
C LEU A 391 -1.06 -7.01 29.12
N ASN A 392 0.25 -6.77 28.99
CA ASN A 392 0.87 -6.45 27.70
C ASN A 392 0.66 -7.56 26.68
N GLY A 393 0.54 -7.17 25.41
CA GLY A 393 0.28 -8.09 24.31
C GLY A 393 -1.17 -8.56 24.20
N THR A 394 -2.10 -7.94 24.92
CA THR A 394 -3.53 -8.17 24.69
C THR A 394 -3.91 -7.72 23.28
N THR A 395 -4.59 -8.59 22.55
CA THR A 395 -5.15 -8.30 21.23
C THR A 395 -6.56 -8.90 21.11
N SER A 396 -7.23 -8.73 19.96
CA SER A 396 -8.52 -9.37 19.72
C SER A 396 -8.47 -10.92 19.69
N TRP A 397 -7.28 -11.52 19.76
CA TRP A 397 -7.05 -12.96 19.66
C TRP A 397 -6.12 -13.50 20.76
N SER A 398 -5.52 -12.61 21.56
CA SER A 398 -4.56 -12.96 22.60
C SER A 398 -5.03 -12.34 23.92
N SER A 399 -5.19 -13.21 24.91
CA SER A 399 -5.66 -12.85 26.25
C SER A 399 -4.62 -13.28 27.28
N PRO A 400 -3.52 -12.53 27.44
CA PRO A 400 -2.53 -12.82 28.46
C PRO A 400 -3.17 -12.84 29.84
N THR A 401 -2.58 -13.61 30.75
CA THR A 401 -3.02 -13.71 32.13
C THR A 401 -1.96 -13.09 33.04
N GLN A 402 -2.37 -12.28 33.99
CA GLN A 402 -1.48 -11.65 34.96
C GLN A 402 -2.22 -11.40 36.28
N GLU A 403 -1.53 -11.53 37.40
CA GLU A 403 -2.07 -11.06 38.69
C GLU A 403 -2.09 -9.53 38.72
N LEU A 404 -3.26 -8.95 39.00
CA LEU A 404 -3.44 -7.51 39.16
C LEU A 404 -3.67 -7.15 40.62
N PRO A 405 -3.07 -6.05 41.11
CA PRO A 405 -3.40 -5.51 42.42
C PRO A 405 -4.79 -4.84 42.41
N ALA A 406 -5.25 -4.49 43.61
CA ALA A 406 -6.40 -3.61 43.80
C ALA A 406 -6.15 -2.22 43.18
N GLY A 407 -7.14 -1.67 42.48
CA GLY A 407 -7.07 -0.34 41.86
C GLY A 407 -7.88 -0.25 40.57
N ARG A 408 -7.48 0.70 39.70
CA ARG A 408 -8.09 0.92 38.39
C ARG A 408 -7.19 0.42 37.27
N PHE A 409 -7.67 -0.55 36.52
CA PHE A 409 -7.03 -1.01 35.29
C PHE A 409 -7.51 -0.17 34.11
N HIS A 410 -6.57 0.46 33.40
CA HIS A 410 -6.77 1.30 32.23
C HIS A 410 -6.57 0.52 30.94
N LEU A 411 -7.44 0.81 29.97
CA LEU A 411 -7.31 0.36 28.60
C LEU A 411 -7.46 1.58 27.68
N GLY A 412 -6.34 1.98 27.07
CA GLY A 412 -6.24 3.17 26.23
C GLY A 412 -6.86 3.00 24.83
N VAL A 413 -7.96 2.27 24.73
CA VAL A 413 -8.75 2.11 23.51
C VAL A 413 -10.05 2.89 23.69
N PRO A 414 -10.60 3.51 22.64
CA PRO A 414 -11.92 4.13 22.70
C PRO A 414 -12.96 3.18 23.29
N PHE A 415 -13.92 3.73 24.05
CA PHE A 415 -14.87 2.92 24.81
C PHE A 415 -15.60 1.90 23.92
N ASP A 416 -15.39 0.62 24.19
CA ASP A 416 -16.06 -0.48 23.49
C ASP A 416 -16.48 -1.56 24.49
N SER A 417 -17.80 -1.73 24.61
CA SER A 417 -18.43 -2.71 25.50
C SER A 417 -18.07 -4.17 25.23
N ARG A 418 -17.42 -4.49 24.10
CA ARG A 418 -16.95 -5.83 23.75
C ARG A 418 -15.66 -6.22 24.47
N TRP A 419 -14.96 -5.27 25.08
CA TRP A 419 -13.83 -5.54 25.96
C TRP A 419 -14.31 -5.84 27.37
N THR A 420 -13.93 -6.99 27.90
CA THR A 420 -14.29 -7.43 29.25
C THR A 420 -13.05 -7.89 30.00
N LEU A 421 -12.86 -7.38 31.21
CA LEU A 421 -11.85 -7.88 32.14
C LEU A 421 -12.45 -9.03 32.94
N SER A 422 -11.73 -10.12 33.12
CA SER A 422 -12.10 -11.24 33.98
C SER A 422 -11.07 -11.36 35.10
N ILE A 423 -11.48 -11.30 36.37
CA ILE A 423 -10.61 -11.49 37.54
C ILE A 423 -11.12 -12.71 38.31
N ASP A 424 -10.28 -13.74 38.48
CA ASP A 424 -10.62 -15.01 39.15
C ASP A 424 -11.92 -15.65 38.63
N GLY A 425 -12.18 -15.49 37.33
CA GLY A 425 -13.37 -16.00 36.65
C GLY A 425 -14.62 -15.10 36.74
N GLN A 426 -14.57 -13.98 37.47
CA GLN A 426 -15.64 -12.98 37.49
C GLN A 426 -15.42 -11.90 36.44
N SER A 427 -16.44 -11.64 35.62
CA SER A 427 -16.38 -10.62 34.57
C SER A 427 -16.72 -9.23 35.11
N ILE A 428 -15.88 -8.27 34.78
CA ILE A 428 -15.97 -6.85 35.14
C ILE A 428 -16.24 -6.08 33.85
N LYS A 429 -17.29 -5.26 33.89
CA LYS A 429 -17.70 -4.43 32.75
C LYS A 429 -16.82 -3.19 32.62
N PRO A 430 -16.54 -2.72 31.39
CA PRO A 430 -15.82 -1.47 31.18
C PRO A 430 -16.63 -0.27 31.66
N GLN A 431 -15.93 0.72 32.19
CA GLN A 431 -16.47 2.04 32.52
C GLN A 431 -15.72 3.11 31.75
N ALA A 432 -16.40 4.21 31.41
CA ALA A 432 -15.75 5.33 30.73
C ALA A 432 -14.64 5.94 31.62
N SER A 433 -13.56 6.38 30.98
CA SER A 433 -12.38 6.95 31.63
C SER A 433 -11.88 8.12 30.81
N PHE A 434 -11.55 9.24 31.46
CA PHE A 434 -11.02 10.45 30.81
C PHE A 434 -11.89 11.00 29.65
N GLY A 435 -13.17 10.62 29.59
CA GLY A 435 -14.11 11.00 28.54
C GLY A 435 -13.92 10.30 27.17
N THR A 436 -12.80 9.62 26.93
CA THR A 436 -12.45 9.07 25.60
C THR A 436 -12.18 7.57 25.61
N VAL A 437 -11.69 7.01 26.72
CA VAL A 437 -11.23 5.62 26.82
C VAL A 437 -11.97 4.89 27.95
N MET A 438 -11.48 3.72 28.36
CA MET A 438 -12.15 2.90 29.38
C MET A 438 -11.22 2.42 30.49
N HIS A 439 -11.82 2.15 31.64
CA HIS A 439 -11.17 1.55 32.78
C HIS A 439 -12.05 0.46 33.41
N TYR A 440 -11.45 -0.33 34.30
CA TYR A 440 -12.08 -1.40 35.06
C TYR A 440 -11.64 -1.28 36.52
N GLU A 441 -12.59 -1.40 37.43
CA GLU A 441 -12.30 -1.46 38.88
C GLU A 441 -11.89 -2.89 39.22
N THR A 442 -10.65 -3.12 39.67
CA THR A 442 -10.14 -4.47 39.95
C THR A 442 -10.56 -5.00 41.33
N GLY A 443 -11.18 -4.16 42.15
CA GLY A 443 -11.62 -4.52 43.50
C GLY A 443 -10.45 -4.89 44.40
N VAL A 444 -10.41 -6.12 44.91
CA VAL A 444 -9.32 -6.62 45.76
C VAL A 444 -8.10 -7.09 44.96
N GLY A 445 -8.16 -7.09 43.63
CA GLY A 445 -7.15 -7.70 42.76
C GLY A 445 -7.38 -9.21 42.59
N GLY A 446 -6.51 -9.86 41.82
CA GLY A 446 -6.60 -11.29 41.50
C GLY A 446 -6.00 -11.63 40.14
N THR A 447 -6.15 -12.89 39.70
CA THR A 447 -5.67 -13.34 38.39
C THR A 447 -6.57 -12.80 37.30
N ALA A 448 -6.06 -11.86 36.49
CA ALA A 448 -6.83 -11.16 35.49
C ALA A 448 -6.52 -11.59 34.06
N GLN A 449 -7.55 -11.52 33.20
CA GLN A 449 -7.46 -11.68 31.75
C GLN A 449 -8.34 -10.64 31.07
N LEU A 450 -7.81 -9.98 30.03
CA LEU A 450 -8.57 -9.05 29.21
C LEU A 450 -8.99 -9.74 27.90
N ASN A 451 -10.29 -9.79 27.65
CA ASN A 451 -10.88 -10.51 26.51
C ASN A 451 -11.66 -9.56 25.60
N TYR A 452 -11.60 -9.80 24.30
CA TYR A 452 -12.40 -9.10 23.30
C TYR A 452 -13.42 -10.03 22.64
N SER A 453 -14.70 -9.66 22.72
CA SER A 453 -15.78 -10.42 22.09
C SER A 453 -15.91 -10.07 20.60
N ASN A 454 -15.36 -10.93 19.75
CA ASN A 454 -15.45 -10.77 18.30
C ASN A 454 -16.88 -11.02 17.78
N PRO A 455 -17.44 -10.12 16.94
CA PRO A 455 -18.78 -10.31 16.42
C PRO A 455 -18.84 -11.51 15.46
N VAL A 456 -19.95 -12.25 15.48
CA VAL A 456 -20.17 -13.42 14.61
C VAL A 456 -20.05 -13.08 13.12
N SER A 457 -20.43 -11.86 12.74
CA SER A 457 -20.28 -11.34 11.37
C SER A 457 -18.83 -11.40 10.87
N ARG A 458 -17.83 -11.18 11.75
CA ARG A 458 -16.40 -11.29 11.40
C ARG A 458 -16.08 -12.70 10.90
N TYR A 459 -16.52 -13.73 11.62
CA TYR A 459 -16.28 -15.12 11.25
C TYR A 459 -16.99 -15.50 9.94
N LEU A 460 -18.23 -15.01 9.73
CA LEU A 460 -18.96 -15.22 8.48
C LEU A 460 -18.21 -14.62 7.28
N TRP A 461 -17.69 -13.40 7.43
CA TRP A 461 -16.87 -12.75 6.39
C TRP A 461 -15.60 -13.54 6.07
N ILE A 462 -14.90 -14.04 7.10
CA ILE A 462 -13.70 -14.87 6.91
C ILE A 462 -14.04 -16.16 6.15
N ILE A 463 -15.11 -16.86 6.54
CA ILE A 463 -15.54 -18.09 5.87
C ILE A 463 -15.93 -17.81 4.41
N MET A 464 -16.70 -16.75 4.17
CA MET A 464 -17.08 -16.35 2.81
C MET A 464 -15.85 -16.04 1.95
N GLN A 465 -14.87 -15.32 2.50
CA GLN A 465 -13.63 -15.00 1.81
C GLN A 465 -12.83 -16.26 1.47
N LEU A 466 -12.73 -17.22 2.39
CA LEU A 466 -12.11 -18.52 2.13
C LEU A 466 -12.81 -19.29 1.01
N LEU A 467 -14.14 -19.31 0.99
CA LEU A 467 -14.93 -19.99 -0.05
C LEU A 467 -14.75 -19.34 -1.44
N LEU A 468 -14.69 -18.00 -1.49
CA LEU A 468 -14.45 -17.27 -2.74
C LEU A 468 -13.06 -17.57 -3.29
N TRP A 469 -12.02 -17.54 -2.46
CA TRP A 469 -10.66 -17.89 -2.88
C TRP A 469 -10.53 -19.36 -3.29
N ALA A 470 -11.16 -20.28 -2.55
CA ALA A 470 -11.21 -21.69 -2.94
C ALA A 470 -11.85 -21.87 -4.32
N SER A 471 -12.93 -21.13 -4.62
CA SER A 471 -13.59 -21.15 -5.93
C SER A 471 -12.65 -20.67 -7.05
N VAL A 472 -11.85 -19.64 -6.80
CA VAL A 472 -10.82 -19.16 -7.74
C VAL A 472 -9.77 -20.23 -8.01
N VAL A 473 -9.22 -20.85 -6.95
CA VAL A 473 -8.22 -21.93 -7.06
C VAL A 473 -8.77 -23.11 -7.86
N VAL A 474 -10.00 -23.55 -7.56
CA VAL A 474 -10.68 -24.62 -8.31
C VAL A 474 -10.86 -24.22 -9.77
N GLY A 475 -11.29 -22.98 -10.05
CA GLY A 475 -11.43 -22.47 -11.41
C GLY A 475 -10.11 -22.48 -12.21
N ILE A 476 -8.99 -22.12 -11.58
CA ILE A 476 -7.65 -22.15 -12.19
C ILE A 476 -7.16 -23.58 -12.44
N LEU A 477 -7.51 -24.54 -11.59
CA LEU A 477 -7.09 -25.95 -11.70
C LEU A 477 -7.95 -26.78 -12.67
N GLN A 478 -9.18 -26.35 -12.97
CA GLN A 478 -10.10 -27.04 -13.88
C GLN A 478 -9.86 -26.95 -15.41
N PRO A 479 -9.00 -26.10 -16.01
CA PRO A 479 -8.86 -26.04 -17.47
C PRO A 479 -8.25 -27.33 -18.06
N ASN A 480 -7.54 -28.13 -17.26
CA ASN A 480 -6.96 -29.41 -17.71
C ASN A 480 -7.99 -30.54 -17.78
N LEU A 481 -9.06 -30.52 -16.99
CA LEU A 481 -10.08 -31.59 -16.97
C LEU A 481 -11.03 -31.50 -18.18
N ARG A 482 -11.48 -30.29 -18.52
CA ARG A 482 -12.34 -30.07 -19.71
C ARG A 482 -11.59 -30.30 -21.03
N ARG A 483 -10.31 -29.90 -21.14
CA ARG A 483 -9.50 -30.18 -22.34
C ARG A 483 -9.26 -31.68 -22.56
N ARG A 484 -9.12 -32.46 -21.48
CA ARG A 484 -8.97 -33.93 -21.56
C ARG A 484 -10.26 -34.61 -22.04
N GLN A 485 -11.42 -34.15 -21.56
CA GLN A 485 -12.72 -34.64 -22.03
C GLN A 485 -13.02 -34.26 -23.48
N VAL A 486 -12.65 -33.06 -23.91
CA VAL A 486 -12.82 -32.63 -25.31
C VAL A 486 -11.89 -33.43 -26.24
N ARG A 487 -10.62 -33.68 -25.87
CA ARG A 487 -9.73 -34.58 -26.66
C ARG A 487 -10.26 -36.01 -26.75
N LEU A 488 -10.81 -36.56 -25.66
CA LEU A 488 -11.41 -37.90 -25.67
C LEU A 488 -12.67 -37.98 -26.56
N LYS A 489 -13.49 -36.92 -26.59
CA LYS A 489 -14.66 -36.84 -27.48
C LYS A 489 -14.28 -36.73 -28.96
N PHE A 490 -13.18 -36.04 -29.30
CA PHE A 490 -12.70 -35.96 -30.68
C PHE A 490 -11.93 -37.21 -31.12
N ALA A 491 -11.19 -37.88 -30.22
CA ALA A 491 -10.52 -39.14 -30.52
C ALA A 491 -11.50 -40.33 -30.69
N ALA A 492 -12.67 -40.27 -30.07
CA ALA A 492 -13.72 -41.30 -30.23
C ALA A 492 -14.54 -41.16 -31.54
N ALA A 493 -14.40 -40.04 -32.26
CA ALA A 493 -15.16 -39.77 -33.49
C ALA A 493 -14.46 -40.27 -34.76
N GLU A 494 -13.25 -40.83 -34.66
CA GLU A 494 -12.46 -41.26 -35.81
C GLU A 494 -12.10 -42.77 -35.70
N MET A 495 -13.12 -43.64 -35.80
CA MET A 495 -12.97 -44.99 -36.37
C MET A 495 -14.34 -45.69 -36.54
N GLN A 496 -14.96 -45.46 -37.70
CA GLN A 496 -15.74 -46.50 -38.40
C GLN A 496 -15.42 -46.38 -39.89
N SER A 497 -14.41 -47.12 -40.35
CA SER A 497 -14.19 -47.37 -41.77
C SER A 497 -15.26 -48.34 -42.26
N VAL A 498 -16.31 -47.82 -42.90
CA VAL A 498 -17.24 -48.62 -43.72
C VAL A 498 -16.84 -48.44 -45.18
N VAL A 499 -16.10 -49.40 -45.71
CA VAL A 499 -16.08 -49.68 -47.16
C VAL A 499 -16.49 -51.14 -47.31
N SER A 500 -17.76 -51.34 -47.62
CA SER A 500 -18.31 -52.62 -48.09
C SER A 500 -18.14 -52.71 -49.60
N LEU A 501 -17.26 -53.59 -50.07
CA LEU A 501 -17.26 -54.04 -51.46
C LEU A 501 -17.96 -55.40 -51.52
N SER A 502 -19.27 -55.37 -51.83
CA SER A 502 -20.01 -56.54 -52.30
C SER A 502 -20.43 -56.30 -53.76
N GLY A 503 -19.63 -56.80 -54.69
CA GLY A 503 -20.02 -57.03 -56.08
C GLY A 503 -19.93 -58.53 -56.32
N ASN A 504 -21.07 -59.22 -56.31
CA ASN A 504 -21.18 -60.65 -56.56
C ASN A 504 -21.70 -60.85 -58.00
N ASN A 505 -20.91 -61.50 -58.87
CA ASN A 505 -21.29 -62.73 -59.57
C ASN A 505 -20.42 -63.01 -60.81
N SER A 506 -19.95 -64.26 -60.80
CA SER A 506 -19.42 -65.15 -61.85
C SER A 506 -20.10 -65.12 -63.22
N GLU A 507 -19.31 -65.38 -64.29
CA GLU A 507 -19.58 -66.46 -65.27
C GLU A 507 -18.36 -66.78 -66.18
N THR A 508 -18.10 -68.09 -66.32
CA THR A 508 -17.55 -68.88 -67.46
C THR A 508 -16.15 -68.67 -68.06
N VAL A 509 -15.26 -69.65 -67.80
CA VAL A 509 -14.69 -70.72 -68.68
C VAL A 509 -14.28 -70.41 -70.14
N GLU A 510 -13.13 -71.02 -70.53
CA GLU A 510 -12.45 -71.22 -71.83
C GLU A 510 -11.56 -70.05 -72.31
N SER A 511 -10.26 -70.22 -72.60
CA SER A 511 -9.47 -71.39 -73.05
C SER A 511 -8.12 -71.54 -72.36
#